data_AF-A0AAN9VHV6-F1
#
_entry.id   AF-A0AAN9VHV6-F1
#
_cell.length_a   1.000
_cell.length_b   1.000
_cell.length_c   1.000
_cell.angle_alpha   90.00
_cell.angle_beta   90.00
_cell.angle_gamma   90.00
#
_symmetry.space_group_name_H-M   'P 1'
#
loop_
_entity.id
_entity.type
_entity.pdbx_description
1 polymer ?
#
loop_
_entity_poly.entity_id
_entity_poly.type
_entity_poly.pdbx_seq_one_letter_code
_entity_poly.pdbx_strand_id
1 'polypeptide(L)'
;MILKCRKCRKIVLEPPQIVVSAHGKIVNDEEECLSVLQNSLWYLLDDTVPKWISLAVEKDNWTRGKLSCPHCKARLGSFDFVSGSKCHCQKYILPSVHIVKEKVDCSYVQM
;
A
#
# COMPACT_ATOMS: atom_id res chain seq x y z
N MET A 1 8.47 -6.89 6.26
CA MET A 1 7.16 -6.87 6.97
C MET A 1 6.22 -7.85 6.28
N ILE A 2 5.34 -8.54 7.01
CA ILE A 2 4.32 -9.43 6.43
C ILE A 2 2.94 -8.83 6.70
N LEU A 3 2.11 -8.73 5.66
CA LEU A 3 0.70 -8.34 5.78
C LEU A 3 -0.20 -9.52 5.45
N LYS A 4 -1.18 -9.74 6.33
CA LYS A 4 -2.24 -10.73 6.13
C LYS A 4 -3.57 -10.01 5.97
N CYS A 5 -4.45 -10.50 5.11
CA CYS A 5 -5.81 -9.96 5.03
C CYS A 5 -6.52 -10.16 6.38
N ARG A 6 -7.08 -9.09 6.97
CA ARG A 6 -7.72 -9.18 8.29
C ARG A 6 -8.96 -10.09 8.30
N LYS A 7 -9.64 -10.24 7.14
CA LYS A 7 -10.82 -11.10 6.99
C LYS A 7 -10.47 -12.59 6.96
N CYS A 8 -9.51 -13.00 6.13
CA CYS A 8 -9.22 -14.43 5.92
C CYS A 8 -7.86 -14.90 6.46
N ARG A 9 -7.07 -13.98 7.04
CA ARG A 9 -5.73 -14.20 7.62
C ARG A 9 -4.69 -14.80 6.66
N LYS A 10 -4.98 -14.89 5.36
CA LYS A 10 -4.00 -15.27 4.32
C LYS A 10 -3.05 -14.11 4.05
N ILE A 11 -1.79 -14.46 3.80
CA ILE A 11 -0.73 -13.50 3.43
C ILE A 11 -1.11 -12.82 2.11
N VAL A 12 -0.92 -11.51 2.05
CA VAL A 12 -1.17 -10.70 0.85
C VAL A 12 0.04 -9.89 0.42
N LEU A 13 0.98 -9.63 1.34
CA LEU A 13 2.30 -9.05 1.10
C LEU A 13 3.30 -9.71 2.04
N GLU A 14 4.49 -10.01 1.54
CA GLU A 14 5.61 -10.55 2.28
C GLU A 14 6.93 -10.06 1.64
N PRO A 15 8.09 -10.23 2.29
CA PRO A 15 9.37 -9.91 1.65
C PRO A 15 9.52 -10.63 0.30
N PRO A 16 10.12 -10.00 -0.73
CA PRO A 16 10.92 -8.76 -0.68
C PRO A 16 10.11 -7.46 -0.80
N GLN A 17 8.78 -7.48 -0.80
CA GLN A 17 7.99 -6.25 -0.97
C GLN A 17 8.16 -5.29 0.22
N ILE A 18 8.33 -4.01 -0.09
CA ILE A 18 8.59 -2.94 0.88
C ILE A 18 7.36 -2.05 0.96
N VAL A 19 6.87 -1.82 2.19
CA VAL A 19 5.89 -0.76 2.42
C VAL A 19 6.60 0.55 2.68
N VAL A 20 6.01 1.61 2.14
CA VAL A 20 6.51 2.96 2.29
C VAL A 20 5.45 3.86 2.91
N SER A 21 5.91 4.98 3.43
CA SER A 21 5.10 6.05 3.96
C SER A 21 4.41 6.84 2.84
N ALA A 22 3.59 7.82 3.20
CA ALA A 22 2.95 8.71 2.22
C ALA A 22 3.97 9.54 1.40
N HIS A 23 5.22 9.61 1.86
CA HIS A 23 6.33 10.28 1.20
C HIS A 23 7.23 9.32 0.42
N GLY A 24 6.86 8.04 0.29
CA GLY A 24 7.67 7.05 -0.43
C GLY A 24 8.92 6.58 0.33
N LYS A 25 9.10 6.98 1.59
CA LYS A 25 10.20 6.53 2.46
C LYS A 25 9.87 5.21 3.14
N ILE A 26 10.88 4.42 3.48
CA ILE A 26 10.67 3.16 4.19
C ILE A 26 10.03 3.45 5.54
N VAL A 27 9.00 2.68 5.90
CA VAL A 27 8.34 2.78 7.22
C VAL A 27 9.35 2.31 8.26
N ASN A 28 10.14 3.25 8.80
CA ASN A 28 11.11 3.17 9.90
C ASN A 28 12.07 4.39 9.87
N ASP A 29 12.03 5.20 8.81
CA ASP A 29 12.76 6.48 8.75
C ASP A 29 12.10 7.53 9.66
N GLU A 30 12.92 8.43 10.23
CA GLU A 30 12.44 9.60 10.97
C GLU A 30 11.56 10.46 10.05
N GLU A 31 10.33 10.73 10.48
CA GLU A 31 9.37 11.50 9.70
C GLU A 31 8.68 12.56 10.54
N GLU A 32 8.81 13.81 10.11
CA GLU A 32 8.28 14.99 10.80
C GLU A 32 6.90 15.40 10.27
N CYS A 33 6.47 14.84 9.14
CA CYS A 33 5.22 15.22 8.53
C CYS A 33 4.02 14.60 9.26
N LEU A 34 3.19 15.46 9.87
CA LEU A 34 1.96 15.06 10.54
C LEU A 34 1.04 14.21 9.65
N SER A 35 0.97 14.53 8.36
CA SER A 35 0.16 13.77 7.39
C SER A 35 0.66 12.35 7.17
N VAL A 36 1.96 12.09 7.38
CA VAL A 36 2.51 10.73 7.35
C VAL A 36 2.26 10.03 8.68
N LEU A 37 2.51 10.71 9.81
CA LEU A 37 2.35 10.16 11.15
C LEU A 37 0.91 9.74 11.44
N GLN A 38 -0.07 10.51 10.95
CA GLN A 38 -1.50 10.23 11.13
C GLN A 38 -2.10 9.40 9.99
N ASN A 39 -1.31 8.94 9.02
CA ASN A 39 -1.84 8.27 7.85
C ASN A 39 -2.38 6.88 8.19
N SER A 40 -3.60 6.58 7.74
CA SER A 40 -4.25 5.26 7.86
C SER A 40 -3.91 4.31 6.70
N LEU A 41 -3.06 4.76 5.77
CA LEU A 41 -2.65 4.02 4.58
C LEU A 41 -1.18 3.62 4.68
N TRP A 42 -0.88 2.42 4.16
CA TRP A 42 0.47 2.05 3.73
C TRP A 42 0.54 2.13 2.21
N TYR A 43 1.68 2.54 1.70
CA TYR A 43 1.91 2.65 0.27
C TYR A 43 2.91 1.60 -0.20
N LEU A 44 2.90 1.35 -1.51
CA LEU A 44 3.88 0.53 -2.20
C LEU A 44 4.48 1.36 -3.34
N LEU A 45 5.76 1.15 -3.62
CA LEU A 45 6.38 1.70 -4.83
C LEU A 45 6.02 0.83 -6.02
N ASP A 46 5.81 1.45 -7.18
CA ASP A 46 5.25 0.80 -8.37
C ASP A 46 6.10 -0.38 -8.86
N ASP A 47 7.42 -0.33 -8.67
CA ASP A 47 8.39 -1.37 -9.00
C ASP A 47 8.48 -2.52 -7.98
N THR A 48 7.85 -2.37 -6.81
CA THR A 48 7.90 -3.33 -5.71
C THR A 48 6.56 -4.02 -5.44
N VAL A 49 5.53 -3.80 -6.26
CA VAL A 49 4.22 -4.41 -6.04
C VAL A 49 4.22 -5.92 -6.33
N PRO A 50 3.50 -6.74 -5.55
CA PRO A 50 3.36 -8.17 -5.83
C PRO A 50 2.49 -8.41 -7.07
N LYS A 51 2.69 -9.56 -7.72
CA LYS A 51 2.02 -9.93 -8.98
C LYS A 51 0.49 -9.77 -8.97
N TRP A 52 -0.18 -10.03 -7.85
CA TRP A 52 -1.64 -9.90 -7.80
C TRP A 52 -2.11 -8.44 -7.88
N ILE A 53 -1.28 -7.48 -7.44
CA ILE A 53 -1.54 -6.05 -7.58
C ILE A 53 -1.24 -5.63 -9.02
N SER A 54 -0.10 -6.03 -9.60
CA SER A 54 0.24 -5.67 -10.99
C SER A 54 -0.85 -6.13 -11.96
N LEU A 55 -1.33 -7.37 -11.81
CA LEU A 55 -2.46 -7.89 -12.61
C LEU A 55 -3.75 -7.10 -12.42
N ALA A 56 -4.01 -6.56 -11.22
CA ALA A 56 -5.18 -5.72 -10.98
C ALA A 56 -5.04 -4.35 -11.66
N VAL A 57 -3.84 -3.77 -11.63
CA VAL A 57 -3.52 -2.49 -12.31
C VAL A 57 -3.62 -2.63 -13.82
N GLU A 58 -3.02 -3.69 -14.38
CA GLU A 58 -3.07 -4.00 -15.81
C GLU A 58 -4.51 -4.20 -16.28
N LYS A 59 -5.33 -4.90 -15.50
CA LYS A 59 -6.75 -5.14 -15.82
C LYS A 59 -7.55 -3.84 -15.94
N ASP A 60 -7.25 -2.84 -15.12
CA ASP A 60 -7.89 -1.52 -15.16
C ASP A 60 -7.07 -0.50 -15.99
N ASN A 61 -6.18 -0.97 -16.87
CA ASN A 61 -5.40 -0.18 -17.81
C ASN A 61 -4.60 0.97 -17.18
N TRP A 62 -3.97 0.74 -16.02
CA TRP A 62 -3.15 1.76 -15.34
C TRP A 62 -3.93 3.06 -15.03
N THR A 63 -5.23 2.94 -14.76
CA THR A 63 -6.07 4.10 -14.40
C THR A 63 -6.27 4.19 -12.88
N ARG A 64 -7.49 3.91 -12.40
CA ARG A 64 -7.88 3.89 -11.00
C ARG A 64 -8.67 2.63 -10.73
N GLY A 65 -8.41 1.99 -9.59
CA GLY A 65 -9.06 0.72 -9.28
C GLY A 65 -8.97 0.33 -7.82
N LYS A 66 -9.64 -0.78 -7.51
CA LYS A 66 -9.74 -1.33 -6.14
C LYS A 66 -8.83 -2.54 -6.00
N LEU A 67 -8.12 -2.62 -4.88
CA LEU A 67 -7.37 -3.82 -4.53
C LEU A 67 -8.22 -4.70 -3.63
N SER A 68 -8.45 -5.93 -4.08
CA SER A 68 -9.22 -6.94 -3.36
C SER A 68 -8.35 -8.14 -3.04
N CYS A 69 -8.48 -8.68 -1.82
CA CYS A 69 -7.75 -9.85 -1.37
C CYS A 69 -7.87 -10.98 -2.41
N PRO A 70 -6.75 -11.56 -2.89
CA PRO A 70 -6.80 -12.59 -3.92
C PRO A 70 -7.57 -13.84 -3.46
N HIS A 71 -7.56 -14.12 -2.15
CA HIS A 71 -8.16 -15.30 -1.53
C HIS A 71 -9.65 -15.16 -1.19
N CYS A 72 -10.07 -14.01 -0.66
CA CYS A 72 -11.45 -13.83 -0.13
C CYS A 72 -12.22 -12.65 -0.73
N LYS A 73 -11.62 -11.94 -1.68
CA LYS A 73 -12.17 -10.77 -2.39
C LYS A 73 -12.57 -9.58 -1.52
N ALA A 74 -12.24 -9.58 -0.22
CA ALA A 74 -12.39 -8.41 0.64
C ALA A 74 -11.52 -7.25 0.15
N ARG A 75 -12.06 -6.03 0.13
CA ARG A 75 -11.29 -4.84 -0.26
C ARG A 75 -10.17 -4.55 0.75
N LEU A 76 -8.95 -4.40 0.25
CA LEU A 76 -7.75 -4.11 1.03
C LEU A 76 -7.19 -2.71 0.77
N GLY A 77 -7.46 -2.14 -0.40
CA GLY A 77 -6.87 -0.86 -0.80
C GLY A 77 -7.36 -0.36 -2.15
N SER A 78 -6.55 0.46 -2.80
CA SER A 78 -6.80 1.01 -4.14
C SER A 78 -5.49 1.42 -4.82
N PHE A 79 -5.59 1.70 -6.11
CA PHE A 79 -4.56 2.40 -6.86
C PHE A 79 -5.15 3.56 -7.66
N ASP A 80 -4.35 4.60 -7.89
CA ASP A 80 -4.70 5.76 -8.71
C ASP A 80 -3.45 6.34 -9.38
N PHE A 81 -3.28 6.02 -10.67
CA PHE A 81 -2.15 6.48 -11.49
C PHE A 81 -2.46 7.76 -12.27
N VAL A 82 -3.68 8.31 -12.12
CA VAL A 82 -4.16 9.43 -12.94
C VAL A 82 -4.20 10.74 -12.15
N SER A 83 -4.55 10.69 -10.86
CA SER A 83 -4.74 11.92 -10.05
C SER A 83 -3.44 12.60 -9.66
N GLY A 84 -2.38 11.84 -9.36
CA GLY A 84 -1.16 12.41 -8.77
C GLY A 84 -1.41 13.14 -7.45
N SER A 85 -2.26 12.57 -6.59
CA SER A 85 -2.67 13.20 -5.33
C SER A 85 -1.46 13.62 -4.48
N LYS A 86 -1.49 14.84 -3.94
CA LYS A 86 -0.41 15.33 -3.08
C LYS A 86 -0.68 14.98 -1.62
N CYS A 87 0.40 14.79 -0.87
CA CYS A 87 0.35 14.80 0.58
C CYS A 87 -0.17 16.16 1.06
N HIS A 88 -0.88 16.19 2.19
CA HIS A 88 -1.45 17.44 2.72
C HIS A 88 -0.38 18.50 3.08
N CYS A 89 0.88 18.09 3.29
CA CYS A 89 2.02 19.01 3.42
C CYS A 89 2.40 19.72 2.10
N GLN A 90 1.80 19.33 0.97
CA GLN A 90 2.00 19.86 -0.38
C GLN A 90 3.40 19.69 -0.99
N LYS A 91 4.33 19.03 -0.28
CA LYS A 91 5.72 18.82 -0.74
C LYS A 91 5.92 17.52 -1.53
N TYR A 92 5.07 16.52 -1.31
CA TYR A 92 5.24 15.17 -1.87
C TYR A 92 3.99 14.75 -2.63
N ILE A 93 4.19 13.99 -3.71
CA ILE A 93 3.13 13.25 -4.40
C ILE A 93 2.99 11.89 -3.71
N LEU A 94 1.76 11.48 -3.42
CA LEU A 94 1.46 10.19 -2.81
C LEU A 94 1.77 9.07 -3.83
N PRO A 95 2.36 7.94 -3.39
CA PRO A 95 2.49 6.78 -4.25
C PRO A 95 1.12 6.29 -4.75
N SER A 96 1.09 5.78 -5.98
CA SER A 96 -0.14 5.43 -6.69
C SER A 96 -0.88 4.26 -6.03
N VAL A 97 -0.17 3.35 -5.37
CA VAL A 97 -0.71 2.10 -4.81
C VAL A 97 -0.71 2.16 -3.28
N HIS A 98 -1.85 1.85 -2.67
CA HIS A 98 -1.97 1.81 -1.20
C HIS A 98 -2.85 0.67 -0.67
N ILE A 99 -2.56 0.28 0.57
CA ILE A 99 -3.31 -0.65 1.40
C ILE A 99 -3.82 0.09 2.63
N VAL A 100 -5.08 -0.14 3.01
CA VAL A 100 -5.68 0.42 4.22
C VAL A 100 -5.24 -0.39 5.43
N LYS A 101 -4.57 0.24 6.40
CA LYS A 101 -3.99 -0.44 7.58
C LYS A 101 -5.01 -1.30 8.32
N GLU A 102 -6.22 -0.80 8.52
CA GLU A 102 -7.29 -1.52 9.24
C GLU A 102 -7.81 -2.79 8.54
N LYS A 103 -7.50 -2.98 7.25
CA LYS A 103 -7.94 -4.14 6.46
C LYS A 103 -6.93 -5.28 6.46
N VAL A 104 -5.78 -5.09 7.09
CA VAL A 104 -4.71 -6.08 7.18
C VAL A 104 -4.22 -6.23 8.61
N ASP A 105 -3.73 -7.41 8.95
CA ASP A 105 -2.90 -7.61 10.12
C ASP A 105 -1.43 -7.49 9.70
N CYS A 106 -0.60 -6.91 10.56
CA CYS A 106 0.82 -6.70 10.30
C CYS A 106 1.68 -7.42 11.33
N SER A 107 2.75 -8.06 10.85
CA SER A 107 3.80 -8.65 11.66
C SER A 107 5.17 -8.35 11.07
N TYR A 108 6.15 -8.05 11.93
CA TYR A 108 7.55 -7.91 11.52
C TYR A 108 8.19 -9.29 11.42
N VAL A 109 9.06 -9.46 10.43
CA VAL A 109 9.91 -10.66 10.35
C VAL A 109 11.09 -10.36 11.26
N GLN A 110 11.26 -11.11 12.35
CA GLN A 110 12.53 -11.09 13.09
C GLN A 110 13.58 -11.69 12.17
N MET A 111 14.63 -10.92 11.89
CA MET A 111 15.84 -11.43 11.27
C MET A 111 16.64 -12.23 12.28
#